data_AF-A0A534VZ26-F1
#
_entry.id   AF-A0A534VZ26-F1
#
_cell.length_a   1.000
_cell.length_b   1.000
_cell.length_c   1.000
_cell.angle_alpha   90.00
_cell.angle_beta   90.00
_cell.angle_gamma   90.00
#
_symmetry.space_group_name_H-M   'P 1'
#
loop_
_entity.id
_entity.type
_entity.pdbx_description
1 polymer ?
#
loop_
_entity_poly.entity_id
_entity_poly.type
_entity_poly.pdbx_seq_one_letter_code
_entity_poly.pdbx_strand_id
1 'polypeptide(L)' 'MRVDVSCKKCGQRRRLELGDPGDTPVDEFIHRVKERLAHQPSFECFGGHLELAPPLPRFWEIDWTSCGP' A
#
# COMPACT_ATOMS: atom_id res chain seq x y z
N MET A 1 -8.96 -1.51 -8.74
CA MET A 1 -7.57 -1.01 -8.86
C MET A 1 -6.58 -1.90 -8.09
N ARG A 2 -5.40 -2.13 -8.66
CA ARG A 2 -4.31 -2.93 -8.07
C ARG A 2 -2.99 -2.18 -8.11
N VAL A 3 -2.10 -2.44 -7.16
CA VAL A 3 -0.74 -1.89 -7.10
C VAL A 3 0.26 -2.95 -6.72
N ASP A 4 1.50 -2.81 -7.17
CA ASP A 4 2.59 -3.63 -6.65
C ASP A 4 3.19 -3.00 -5.39
N VAL A 5 3.33 -3.80 -4.33
CA VAL A 5 3.86 -3.40 -3.03
C VAL A 5 5.06 -4.28 -2.70
N SER A 6 6.18 -3.65 -2.36
CA SER A 6 7.40 -4.31 -1.91
C SER A 6 7.65 -4.01 -0.44
N CYS A 7 7.98 -5.02 0.35
CA CYS A 7 8.39 -4.85 1.74
C CYS A 7 9.92 -4.69 1.82
N LYS A 8 10.40 -3.54 2.27
CA LYS A 8 11.84 -3.23 2.45
C LYS A 8 12.52 -4.12 3.49
N LYS A 9 11.76 -4.70 4.43
CA LYS A 9 12.31 -5.54 5.50
C LYS A 9 12.62 -6.97 5.05
N CYS A 10 11.77 -7.55 4.19
CA CYS A 10 11.91 -8.94 3.75
C CYS A 10 12.12 -9.12 2.25
N GLY A 11 12.10 -8.04 1.48
CA GLY A 11 12.30 -8.04 0.02
C GLY A 11 11.13 -8.64 -0.78
N GLN A 12 10.06 -9.12 -0.12
CA GLN A 12 8.90 -9.69 -0.80
C GLN A 12 8.13 -8.60 -1.54
N ARG A 13 7.77 -8.89 -2.79
CA ARG A 13 6.88 -8.06 -3.64
C ARG A 13 5.57 -8.80 -3.86
N ARG A 14 4.46 -8.09 -3.70
CA ARG A 14 3.12 -8.63 -3.95
C ARG A 14 2.21 -7.59 -4.58
N ARG A 15 1.32 -8.05 -5.46
CA ARG A 15 0.24 -7.23 -6.01
C ARG A 15 -0.92 -7.17 -5.02
N LEU A 16 -1.33 -5.96 -4.65
CA LEU A 16 -2.39 -5.69 -3.69
C LEU A 16 -3.59 -5.07 -4.39
N GLU A 17 -4.78 -5.54 -4.03
CA GLU A 17 -6.03 -4.97 -4.51
C GLU A 17 -6.44 -3.83 -3.59
N LEU A 18 -6.44 -2.60 -4.11
CA LEU A 18 -6.82 -1.42 -3.33
C LEU A 18 -8.34 -1.22 -3.26
N GLY A 19 -9.08 -1.92 -4.11
CA GLY A 19 -10.53 -1.75 -4.28
C GLY A 19 -10.87 -0.91 -5.51
N ASP A 20 -12.13 -0.50 -5.59
CA ASP A 20 -12.66 0.33 -6.67
C ASP A 20 -12.77 1.80 -6.22
N PRO A 21 -12.26 2.77 -6.99
CA PRO A 21 -12.37 4.19 -6.63
C PRO A 21 -13.78 4.76 -6.80
N GLY A 22 -14.71 4.06 -7.47
CA GLY A 22 -16.04 4.56 -7.80
C GLY A 22 -15.97 5.84 -8.64
N ASP A 23 -16.82 6.81 -8.30
CA ASP A 23 -16.81 8.16 -8.89
C ASP A 23 -15.66 9.06 -8.41
N THR A 24 -14.83 8.59 -7.47
CA THR A 24 -13.73 9.40 -6.92
C THR A 24 -12.58 9.46 -7.93
N PRO A 25 -11.99 10.65 -8.18
CA PRO A 25 -10.78 10.75 -8.99
C PRO A 25 -9.68 9.82 -8.46
N VAL A 26 -9.02 9.10 -9.36
CA VAL A 26 -7.99 8.10 -9.00
C VAL A 26 -6.90 8.70 -8.11
N ASP A 27 -6.47 9.93 -8.39
CA ASP A 27 -5.43 10.62 -7.61
C ASP A 27 -5.88 10.88 -6.16
N GLU A 28 -7.13 11.28 -5.97
CA GLU A 28 -7.72 11.50 -4.65
C GLU A 28 -7.90 10.19 -3.89
N PHE A 29 -8.35 9.13 -4.58
CA PHE A 29 -8.43 7.80 -3.98
C PHE A 29 -7.05 7.29 -3.53
N ILE A 30 -6.02 7.44 -4.39
CA ILE A 30 -4.63 7.10 -4.06
C ILE A 30 -4.15 7.90 -2.85
N HIS A 31 -4.45 9.20 -2.80
CA HIS A 31 -4.10 10.06 -1.67
C HIS A 31 -4.72 9.54 -0.37
N ARG A 32 -6.02 9.23 -0.35
CA ARG A 32 -6.71 8.67 0.83
C ARG A 32 -6.11 7.33 1.27
N VAL A 33 -5.74 6.47 0.32
CA VAL A 33 -5.08 5.19 0.62
C VAL A 33 -3.71 5.43 1.27
N LYS A 34 -2.90 6.34 0.72
CA LYS A 34 -1.60 6.72 1.29
C LYS A 34 -1.75 7.24 2.72
N GLU A 35 -2.69 8.15 2.94
CA GLU A 35 -2.96 8.72 4.27
C GLU A 35 -3.35 7.63 5.28
N ARG A 36 -4.25 6.71 4.90
CA ARG A 36 -4.64 5.60 5.78
C ARG A 36 -3.46 4.71 6.15
N LEU A 37 -2.61 4.38 5.18
CA LEU A 37 -1.43 3.54 5.40
C LEU A 37 -0.34 4.26 6.21
N ALA A 38 -0.23 5.58 6.10
CA ALA A 38 0.71 6.38 6.89
C ALA A 38 0.33 6.50 8.38
N HIS A 39 -0.96 6.32 8.69
CA HIS A 39 -1.49 6.40 10.06
C HIS A 39 -1.90 5.04 10.63
N GLN A 40 -1.68 3.95 9.89
CA GLN A 40 -2.04 2.62 10.36
C GLN A 40 -1.15 2.23 11.56
N PRO A 41 -1.72 1.85 12.71
CA PRO A 41 -0.95 1.65 13.94
C PRO A 41 -0.03 0.43 13.90
N SER A 42 -0.37 -0.56 13.07
CA SER A 42 0.42 -1.77 12.86
C SER A 42 0.09 -2.40 11.51
N PHE A 43 1.02 -3.17 10.95
CA PHE A 43 0.76 -3.96 9.75
C PHE A 43 1.46 -5.31 9.83
N GLU A 44 0.89 -6.29 9.13
CA GLU A 44 1.56 -7.54 8.79
C GLU A 44 1.86 -7.53 7.29
N CYS A 45 3.12 -7.75 6.92
CA CYS A 45 3.46 -7.90 5.50
C CYS A 45 3.20 -9.34 5.01
N PHE A 46 3.14 -9.50 3.70
CA PHE A 46 2.88 -10.79 3.04
C PHE A 46 3.90 -11.89 3.32
N GLY A 47 5.08 -11.54 3.84
CA GLY A 47 6.10 -12.48 4.30
C GLY A 47 5.97 -12.90 5.78
N GLY A 48 4.90 -12.49 6.48
CA GLY A 48 4.65 -12.84 7.88
C GLY A 48 5.37 -11.94 8.90
N HIS A 49 5.89 -10.78 8.48
CA HIS A 49 6.49 -9.82 9.42
C HIS A 49 5.45 -8.84 9.93
N LEU A 50 5.32 -8.76 11.25
CA LEU A 50 4.44 -7.85 11.97
C LEU A 50 5.23 -6.68 12.54
N GLU A 51 4.81 -5.45 12.26
CA GLU A 51 5.36 -4.24 12.87
C GLU A 51 4.27 -3.44 13.58
N LEU A 52 4.62 -2.87 14.75
CA LEU A 52 3.78 -1.94 15.51
C LEU A 52 4.06 -0.48 15.12
N ALA A 53 4.15 -0.24 13.82
CA ALA A 53 4.41 1.06 13.22
C ALA A 53 3.72 1.12 11.85
N PRO A 54 3.47 2.31 11.30
CA PRO A 54 2.82 2.42 10.00
C PRO A 54 3.69 1.85 8.86
N PRO A 55 3.08 1.13 7.89
CA PRO A 55 3.79 0.56 6.75
C PRO A 55 4.46 1.62 5.87
N LEU A 56 3.80 2.76 5.66
CA LEU A 56 4.38 3.89 4.94
C LEU A 56 4.93 4.95 5.90
N PRO A 57 6.02 5.65 5.51
CA PRO A 57 6.83 5.45 4.30
C PRO A 57 7.99 4.44 4.50
N ARG A 58 8.07 3.80 5.67
CA ARG A 58 9.31 3.15 6.15
C ARG A 58 9.47 1.70 5.69
N PHE A 59 8.39 0.95 5.55
CA PHE A 59 8.44 -0.49 5.32
C PHE A 59 7.96 -0.87 3.93
N TRP A 60 6.88 -0.26 3.46
CA TRP A 60 6.33 -0.56 2.15
C TRP A 60 6.84 0.45 1.12
N GLU A 61 7.22 -0.06 -0.05
CA GLU A 61 7.41 0.70 -1.26
C GLU A 61 6.30 0.33 -2.21
N ILE A 62 5.50 1.33 -2.62
CA ILE A 62 4.34 1.10 -3.47
C ILE A 62 4.62 1.69 -4.83
N ASP A 63 4.54 0.84 -5.85
CA ASP A 63 4.60 1.24 -7.24
C ASP A 63 3.20 1.69 -7.69
N TRP A 64 2.99 3.00 -7.69
CA TRP A 64 1.74 3.61 -8.15
C TRP A 64 1.65 3.71 -9.68
N THR A 65 2.75 3.47 -10.40
CA THR A 65 2.72 3.44 -11.88
C THR A 65 2.08 2.17 -12.40
N SER A 66 2.03 1.12 -11.57
CA SER A 66 1.24 -0.08 -11.80
C SER A 66 -0.25 0.07 -11.41
N CYS A 67 -0.70 1.28 -11.04
CA CYS A 67 -2.12 1.65 -11.07
C CYS A 67 -2.59 1.71 -12.54
N GLY A 68 -2.84 0.55 -13.13
CA GLY A 68 -3.47 0.42 -14.45
C GLY A 68 -5.00 0.36 -14.37
N PRO A 69 -5.70 0.60 -15.50
CA PRO A 69 -7.16 0.73 -15.58
C PRO A 69 -7.93 -0.44 -14.98
#